data_AF-A0A955QSC0-F1
#
_entry.id   AF-A0A955QSC0-F1
#
_cell.length_a   1.000
_cell.length_b   1.000
_cell.length_c   1.000
_cell.angle_alpha   90.00
_cell.angle_beta   90.00
_cell.angle_gamma   90.00
#
_symmetry.space_group_name_H-M   'P 1'
#
loop_
_entity.id
_entity.type
_entity.pdbx_description
1 polymer ?
#
loop_
_entity_poly.entity_id
_entity_poly.type
_entity_poly.pdbx_seq_one_letter_code
_entity_poly.pdbx_strand_id
1 'polypeptide(L)'
;MDLRAQSGLSLLETIGAVSIGAVLAAITVPHVYDLIADSKAESLVASTKVYQHAISRYYADIGTVLPLDGLGIPRLEPAGNSANPKSLPARLTLAASGPQAGTVNLWSRFQGPYLEKFDTRYPPELGETMYMPTIRSLSLGVSVTGSNHAWDLKGDDGKNDIPTNATVVMLRVVGLTPEQFLRVDKIIEPDIGATATERRLRGRAKYDSTDMTLNLYLAHQ
;
A
#
# COMPACT_ATOMS: atom_id res chain seq x y z
N MET A 1 4.21 -25.79 64.13
CA MET A 1 5.10 -24.90 63.35
C MET A 1 5.39 -25.64 62.06
N ASP A 2 4.48 -25.51 61.08
CA ASP A 2 4.49 -26.30 59.85
C ASP A 2 5.52 -25.75 58.87
N LEU A 3 6.66 -26.45 58.77
CA LEU A 3 7.62 -26.26 57.69
C LEU A 3 7.06 -26.99 56.46
N ARG A 4 6.38 -26.23 55.59
CA ARG A 4 6.01 -26.67 54.24
C ARG A 4 7.29 -27.08 53.50
N ALA A 5 7.42 -28.37 53.18
CA ALA A 5 8.44 -28.85 52.26
C ALA A 5 8.18 -28.25 50.87
N GLN A 6 8.97 -27.27 50.46
CA GLN A 6 9.08 -26.90 49.05
C GLN A 6 9.81 -28.03 48.34
N SER A 7 9.07 -28.91 47.67
CA SER A 7 9.63 -29.89 46.74
C SER A 7 10.29 -29.14 45.58
N GLY A 8 11.60 -28.95 45.65
CA GLY A 8 12.40 -28.41 44.54
C GLY A 8 12.39 -29.41 43.38
N LEU A 9 12.14 -28.92 42.17
CA LEU A 9 12.20 -29.73 40.95
C LEU A 9 13.55 -30.44 40.84
N SER A 10 13.53 -31.70 40.43
CA SER A 10 14.75 -32.44 40.09
C SER A 10 15.49 -31.75 38.93
N LEU A 11 16.83 -31.76 38.96
CA LEU A 11 17.67 -31.25 37.86
C LEU A 11 17.28 -31.89 36.53
N LEU A 12 16.94 -33.19 36.54
CA LEU A 12 16.54 -33.95 35.37
C LEU A 12 15.18 -33.48 34.81
N GLU A 13 14.22 -33.15 35.67
CA GLU A 13 12.92 -32.61 35.25
C GLU A 13 13.06 -31.20 34.68
N THR A 14 13.93 -30.37 35.27
CA THR A 14 14.20 -29.03 34.76
C THR A 14 14.84 -29.09 33.36
N ILE A 15 15.83 -29.96 33.16
CA ILE A 15 16.45 -30.15 31.84
C ILE A 15 15.43 -30.71 30.84
N GLY A 16 14.64 -31.71 31.22
CA GLY A 16 13.61 -32.30 30.36
C GLY A 16 12.55 -31.30 29.92
N ALA A 17 12.03 -30.50 30.86
CA ALA A 17 11.04 -29.45 30.56
C ALA A 17 11.59 -28.37 29.62
N VAL A 18 12.84 -27.94 29.84
CA VAL A 18 13.51 -26.96 28.98
C VAL A 18 13.76 -27.52 27.58
N SER A 19 14.19 -28.79 27.45
CA SER A 19 14.43 -29.42 26.15
C SER A 19 13.14 -29.56 25.33
N ILE A 20 12.03 -30.00 25.95
CA ILE A 20 10.73 -30.08 25.27
C ILE A 20 10.26 -28.68 24.85
N GLY A 21 10.38 -27.70 25.75
CA GLY A 21 10.06 -26.31 25.45
C GLY A 21 10.88 -25.75 24.29
N ALA A 22 12.17 -26.05 24.22
CA ALA A 22 13.05 -25.61 23.14
C ALA A 22 12.67 -26.22 21.78
N VAL A 23 12.35 -27.51 21.74
CA VAL A 23 11.92 -28.18 20.50
C VAL A 23 10.58 -27.62 20.01
N LEU A 24 9.60 -27.44 20.91
CA LEU A 24 8.32 -26.83 20.57
C LEU A 24 8.49 -25.40 20.06
N ALA A 25 9.30 -24.58 20.75
CA ALA A 25 9.58 -23.22 20.33
C ALA A 25 10.24 -23.19 18.94
N ALA A 26 11.20 -24.07 18.66
CA ALA A 26 11.86 -24.15 17.36
C ALA A 26 10.91 -24.46 16.20
N ILE A 27 9.83 -25.20 16.46
CA ILE A 27 8.83 -25.55 15.45
C ILE A 27 7.78 -24.43 15.31
N THR A 28 7.28 -23.89 16.42
CA THR A 28 6.16 -22.92 16.40
C THR A 28 6.59 -21.53 15.99
N VAL A 29 7.77 -21.07 16.40
CA VAL A 29 8.23 -19.69 16.18
C VAL A 29 8.29 -19.31 14.69
N PRO A 30 8.90 -20.12 13.79
CA PRO A 30 8.91 -19.81 12.36
C PRO A 30 7.51 -19.66 11.76
N HIS A 31 6.58 -20.54 12.13
CA HIS A 31 5.21 -20.51 11.62
C HIS A 31 4.44 -19.26 12.04
N VAL A 32 4.62 -18.82 13.29
CA VAL A 32 4.01 -17.57 13.78
C VAL A 32 4.54 -16.37 13.00
N TYR A 33 5.83 -16.33 12.67
CA TYR A 33 6.39 -15.25 11.86
C TYR A 33 5.83 -15.22 10.43
N ASP A 34 5.64 -16.38 9.80
CA ASP A 34 5.02 -16.45 8.47
C ASP A 34 3.57 -15.96 8.48
N LEU A 35 2.78 -16.38 9.49
CA LEU A 35 1.40 -15.92 9.66
C LEU A 35 1.33 -14.40 9.89
N ILE A 36 2.25 -13.85 10.68
CA ILE A 36 2.35 -12.40 10.88
C ILE A 36 2.67 -11.72 9.55
N ALA A 37 3.65 -12.22 8.79
CA ALA A 37 4.04 -11.62 7.52
C ALA A 37 2.88 -11.60 6.51
N ASP A 38 2.09 -12.67 6.44
CA ASP A 38 0.91 -12.76 5.58
C ASP A 38 -0.20 -11.80 6.05
N SER A 39 -0.47 -11.76 7.36
CA SER A 39 -1.45 -10.82 7.93
C SER A 39 -1.11 -9.35 7.66
N LYS A 40 0.18 -8.99 7.73
CA LYS A 40 0.65 -7.64 7.39
C LYS A 40 0.42 -7.32 5.90
N ALA A 41 0.68 -8.28 5.01
CA ALA A 41 0.41 -8.13 3.59
C ALA A 41 -1.09 -7.96 3.30
N GLU A 42 -1.93 -8.77 3.94
CA GLU A 42 -3.40 -8.65 3.85
C GLU A 42 -3.90 -7.28 4.34
N SER A 43 -3.35 -6.76 5.43
CA SER A 43 -3.70 -5.44 5.96
C SER A 43 -3.41 -4.31 4.97
N LEU A 44 -2.26 -4.34 4.29
CA LEU A 44 -1.92 -3.37 3.25
C LEU A 44 -2.87 -3.47 2.05
N VAL A 45 -3.18 -4.69 1.60
CA VAL A 45 -4.10 -4.91 0.47
C VAL A 45 -5.53 -4.49 0.82
N ALA A 46 -5.99 -4.77 2.04
CA ALA A 46 -7.29 -4.32 2.51
C ALA A 46 -7.39 -2.79 2.53
N SER A 47 -6.35 -2.11 3.03
CA SER A 47 -6.27 -0.65 3.05
C SER A 47 -6.29 -0.05 1.63
N THR A 48 -5.64 -0.72 0.66
CA THR A 48 -5.67 -0.31 -0.75
C THR A 48 -7.09 -0.26 -1.31
N LYS A 49 -7.93 -1.25 -0.98
CA LYS A 49 -9.34 -1.26 -1.41
C LYS A 49 -10.12 -0.08 -0.85
N VAL A 50 -9.84 0.30 0.40
CA VAL A 50 -10.43 1.51 1.02
C VAL A 50 -9.99 2.77 0.25
N TYR A 51 -8.72 2.88 -0.12
CA TYR A 51 -8.21 4.00 -0.92
C TYR A 51 -8.84 4.08 -2.31
N GLN A 52 -8.97 2.95 -3.01
CA GLN A 52 -9.64 2.88 -4.32
C GLN A 52 -11.10 3.35 -4.22
N HIS A 53 -11.81 2.93 -3.17
CA HIS A 53 -13.19 3.36 -2.95
C HIS A 53 -13.27 4.87 -2.65
N ALA A 54 -12.36 5.41 -1.85
CA ALA A 54 -12.28 6.84 -1.58
C ALA A 54 -12.02 7.65 -2.87
N ILE A 55 -11.09 7.20 -3.71
CA ILE A 55 -10.79 7.81 -5.01
C ILE A 55 -12.01 7.76 -5.93
N SER A 56 -12.74 6.63 -5.95
CA SER A 56 -13.96 6.49 -6.75
C SER A 56 -15.06 7.47 -6.31
N ARG A 57 -15.26 7.64 -5.00
CA ARG A 57 -16.21 8.64 -4.46
C ARG A 57 -15.78 10.07 -4.76
N TYR A 58 -14.50 10.39 -4.57
CA TYR A 58 -13.94 11.69 -4.94
C TYR A 58 -14.15 11.98 -6.44
N TYR A 59 -13.90 11.00 -7.30
CA TYR A 59 -14.13 11.11 -8.74
C TYR A 59 -15.61 11.33 -9.08
N ALA A 60 -16.53 10.62 -8.41
CA ALA A 60 -17.96 10.76 -8.64
C ALA A 60 -18.45 12.20 -8.36
N ASP A 61 -17.90 12.86 -7.35
CA ASP A 61 -18.28 14.22 -6.97
C ASP A 61 -17.57 15.27 -7.82
N ILE A 62 -16.25 15.14 -8.00
CA ILE A 62 -15.41 16.17 -8.62
C ILE A 62 -15.30 16.02 -10.14
N GLY A 63 -15.41 14.79 -10.66
CA GLY A 63 -15.20 14.45 -12.07
C GLY A 63 -13.72 14.32 -12.47
N THR A 64 -12.80 14.26 -11.51
CA THR A 64 -11.38 14.01 -11.76
C THR A 64 -10.71 13.22 -10.63
N VAL A 65 -9.61 12.54 -10.95
CA VAL A 65 -8.75 11.86 -9.96
C VAL A 65 -7.59 12.73 -9.47
N LEU A 66 -7.44 13.94 -10.03
CA LEU A 66 -6.43 14.90 -9.60
C LEU A 66 -6.88 15.66 -8.34
N PRO A 67 -5.96 15.97 -7.40
CA PRO A 67 -6.28 16.85 -6.30
C PRO A 67 -6.62 18.27 -6.77
N LEU A 68 -7.55 18.90 -6.07
CA LEU A 68 -7.84 20.32 -6.25
C LEU A 68 -6.78 21.21 -5.58
N ASP A 69 -6.36 22.26 -6.25
CA ASP A 69 -5.56 23.33 -5.63
C ASP A 69 -6.43 24.26 -4.76
N GLY A 70 -5.85 25.35 -4.25
CA GLY A 70 -6.59 26.31 -3.41
C GLY A 70 -7.73 27.03 -4.13
N LEU A 71 -7.73 27.03 -5.47
CA LEU A 71 -8.76 27.65 -6.30
C LEU A 71 -9.78 26.63 -6.82
N GLY A 72 -9.68 25.35 -6.43
CA GLY A 72 -10.60 24.32 -6.92
C GLY A 72 -10.28 23.85 -8.33
N ILE A 73 -9.04 24.04 -8.78
CA ILE A 73 -8.55 23.61 -10.09
C ILE A 73 -7.79 22.29 -9.93
N PRO A 74 -8.13 21.24 -10.69
CA PRO A 74 -7.39 19.99 -10.71
C PRO A 74 -5.92 20.21 -11.12
N ARG A 75 -4.97 19.71 -10.33
CA ARG A 75 -3.55 19.75 -10.68
C ARG A 75 -2.86 18.43 -10.41
N LEU A 76 -1.87 18.12 -11.25
CA LEU A 76 -0.94 17.05 -10.99
C LEU A 76 -0.15 17.34 -9.72
N GLU A 77 -0.05 16.35 -8.85
CA GLU A 77 0.71 16.40 -7.60
C GLU A 77 1.49 15.08 -7.45
N PRO A 78 2.77 15.06 -7.84
CA PRO A 78 3.56 13.83 -7.94
C PRO A 78 4.22 13.40 -6.63
N ALA A 79 4.15 14.20 -5.55
CA ALA A 79 4.78 13.81 -4.29
C ALA A 79 3.87 12.87 -3.48
N GLY A 80 2.56 13.11 -3.45
CA GLY A 80 1.58 12.27 -2.77
C GLY A 80 1.70 12.27 -1.24
N ASN A 81 2.35 13.27 -0.66
CA ASN A 81 2.58 13.37 0.78
C ASN A 81 1.39 14.03 1.48
N SER A 82 0.78 13.34 2.46
CA SER A 82 -0.42 13.86 3.15
C SER A 82 -0.18 15.12 3.98
N ALA A 83 1.07 15.47 4.32
CA ALA A 83 1.40 16.75 4.93
C ALA A 83 1.24 17.94 3.98
N ASN A 84 1.26 17.71 2.66
CA ASN A 84 0.98 18.75 1.67
C ASN A 84 -0.54 18.90 1.51
N PRO A 85 -1.13 20.07 1.86
CA PRO A 85 -2.57 20.27 1.78
C PRO A 85 -3.12 20.23 0.35
N LYS A 86 -2.25 20.28 -0.67
CA LYS A 86 -2.62 20.16 -2.09
C LYS A 86 -2.48 18.74 -2.63
N SER A 87 -2.04 17.78 -1.83
CA SER A 87 -1.92 16.38 -2.23
C SER A 87 -3.28 15.69 -2.28
N LEU A 88 -3.39 14.64 -3.10
CA LEU A 88 -4.60 13.80 -3.13
C LEU A 88 -4.97 13.23 -1.76
N PRO A 89 -4.06 12.61 -0.98
CA PRO A 89 -4.44 12.08 0.34
C PRO A 89 -4.94 13.17 1.30
N ALA A 90 -4.40 14.39 1.25
CA ALA A 90 -4.94 15.50 2.04
C ALA A 90 -6.35 15.94 1.58
N ARG A 91 -6.66 15.81 0.28
CA ARG A 91 -8.03 16.07 -0.24
C ARG A 91 -9.01 14.97 0.11
N LEU A 92 -8.57 13.72 0.10
CA LEU A 92 -9.42 12.58 0.46
C LEU A 92 -9.84 12.64 1.93
N THR A 93 -9.00 13.16 2.83
CA THR A 93 -9.30 13.28 4.27
C THR A 93 -9.90 14.63 4.68
N LEU A 94 -9.98 15.59 3.77
CA LEU A 94 -10.53 16.92 4.05
C LEU A 94 -12.05 16.85 4.21
N ALA A 95 -12.57 17.37 5.32
CA ALA A 95 -14.00 17.56 5.51
C ALA A 95 -14.55 18.70 4.66
N ALA A 96 -15.77 18.54 4.13
CA ALA A 96 -16.45 19.58 3.35
C ALA A 96 -16.77 20.85 4.15
N SER A 97 -16.72 20.80 5.49
CA SER A 97 -16.81 21.99 6.35
C SER A 97 -15.48 22.76 6.47
N GLY A 98 -14.41 22.27 5.85
CA GLY A 98 -13.09 22.92 5.89
C GLY A 98 -13.07 24.23 5.09
N PRO A 99 -12.22 25.21 5.46
CA PRO A 99 -12.20 26.53 4.82
C PRO A 99 -11.84 26.51 3.34
N GLN A 100 -11.23 25.42 2.85
CA GLN A 100 -10.90 25.23 1.44
C GLN A 100 -12.08 24.67 0.62
N ALA A 101 -13.03 23.97 1.24
CA ALA A 101 -14.23 23.44 0.59
C ALA A 101 -15.27 24.55 0.45
N GLY A 102 -15.00 25.47 -0.48
CA GLY A 102 -15.85 26.62 -0.78
C GLY A 102 -16.70 26.46 -2.04
N THR A 103 -17.22 27.56 -2.57
CA THR A 103 -18.06 27.58 -3.78
C THR A 103 -17.27 27.81 -5.08
N VAL A 104 -15.94 27.90 -5.02
CA VAL A 104 -15.09 28.25 -6.17
C VAL A 104 -14.76 27.03 -7.01
N ASN A 105 -15.03 27.10 -8.32
CA ASN A 105 -14.74 26.03 -9.28
C ASN A 105 -15.27 24.67 -8.77
N LEU A 106 -14.42 23.63 -8.81
CA LEU A 106 -14.83 22.28 -8.42
C LEU A 106 -14.97 22.10 -6.89
N TRP A 107 -14.55 23.07 -6.07
CA TRP A 107 -14.85 23.01 -4.63
C TRP A 107 -16.34 23.01 -4.35
N SER A 108 -17.13 23.66 -5.21
CA SER A 108 -18.60 23.66 -5.10
C SER A 108 -19.24 22.27 -5.17
N ARG A 109 -18.51 21.27 -5.69
CA ARG A 109 -18.97 19.88 -5.81
C ARG A 109 -18.38 18.96 -4.74
N PHE A 110 -17.45 19.45 -3.94
CA PHE A 110 -16.71 18.62 -2.98
C PHE A 110 -17.59 18.23 -1.78
N GLN A 111 -17.72 16.93 -1.52
CA GLN A 111 -18.53 16.39 -0.40
C GLN A 111 -17.71 15.52 0.57
N GLY A 112 -16.40 15.76 0.67
CA GLY A 112 -15.53 15.02 1.58
C GLY A 112 -15.93 15.12 3.07
N PRO A 113 -15.34 14.29 3.94
CA PRO A 113 -14.19 13.44 3.66
C PRO A 113 -14.59 12.14 2.95
N TYR A 114 -13.72 11.67 2.06
CA TYR A 114 -13.86 10.41 1.34
C TYR A 114 -13.09 9.27 2.02
N LEU A 115 -12.12 9.64 2.85
CA LEU A 115 -11.26 8.75 3.60
C LEU A 115 -11.13 9.29 5.03
N GLU A 116 -11.17 8.41 6.03
CA GLU A 116 -11.04 8.82 7.43
C GLU A 116 -9.61 9.29 7.76
N LYS A 117 -8.60 8.55 7.28
CA LYS A 117 -7.19 8.83 7.57
C LYS A 117 -6.27 8.35 6.45
N PHE A 118 -5.21 9.12 6.22
CA PHE A 118 -4.03 8.71 5.45
C PHE A 118 -2.79 9.39 6.05
N ASP A 119 -1.84 8.61 6.54
CA ASP A 119 -0.60 9.14 7.11
C ASP A 119 0.61 8.62 6.34
N THR A 120 1.33 9.53 5.68
CA THR A 120 2.52 9.19 4.90
C THR A 120 3.61 8.52 5.73
N ARG A 121 3.67 8.73 7.04
CA ARG A 121 4.72 8.18 7.92
C ARG A 121 4.39 6.80 8.48
N TYR A 122 3.15 6.37 8.37
CA TYR A 122 2.68 5.13 9.01
C TYR A 122 1.82 4.34 8.02
N PRO A 123 2.46 3.59 7.11
CA PRO A 123 1.72 2.68 6.25
C PRO A 123 1.06 1.57 7.07
N PRO A 124 -0.01 0.93 6.55
CA PRO A 124 -0.64 -0.21 7.21
C PRO A 124 0.29 -1.41 7.25
N GLU A 125 0.95 -1.62 8.39
CA GLU A 125 1.76 -2.80 8.78
C GLU A 125 3.06 -3.09 7.98
N LEU A 126 3.12 -2.72 6.70
CA LEU A 126 4.27 -2.93 5.81
C LEU A 126 4.82 -1.63 5.23
N GLY A 127 6.14 -1.56 5.14
CA GLY A 127 6.88 -0.40 4.68
C GLY A 127 7.17 0.62 5.78
N GLU A 128 7.97 1.61 5.42
CA GLU A 128 8.38 2.70 6.31
C GLU A 128 7.55 3.96 6.07
N THR A 129 7.24 4.24 4.80
CA THR A 129 6.42 5.40 4.41
C THR A 129 5.51 5.04 3.24
N MET A 130 4.40 5.78 3.10
CA MET A 130 3.51 5.68 1.95
C MET A 130 3.11 7.03 1.36
N TYR A 131 2.93 7.05 0.06
CA TYR A 131 2.53 8.24 -0.70
C TYR A 131 1.42 7.85 -1.66
N MET A 132 0.55 8.81 -2.00
CA MET A 132 -0.47 8.61 -3.04
C MET A 132 -0.32 9.70 -4.12
N PRO A 133 0.69 9.59 -4.98
CA PRO A 133 0.94 10.57 -6.02
C PRO A 133 -0.08 10.46 -7.16
N THR A 134 -0.26 11.57 -7.85
CA THR A 134 -0.91 11.63 -9.16
C THR A 134 0.13 11.94 -10.21
N ILE A 135 0.23 11.09 -11.22
CA ILE A 135 1.29 11.11 -12.24
C ILE A 135 0.69 11.02 -13.64
N ARG A 136 1.49 11.35 -14.65
CA ARG A 136 1.17 11.07 -16.05
C ARG A 136 1.73 9.70 -16.42
N SER A 137 0.88 8.88 -17.03
CA SER A 137 1.30 7.64 -17.67
C SER A 137 2.28 7.94 -18.82
N LEU A 138 3.21 7.02 -19.05
CA LEU A 138 4.04 7.02 -20.25
C LEU A 138 3.20 6.70 -21.50
N SER A 139 3.81 6.78 -22.68
CA SER A 139 3.14 6.39 -23.92
C SER A 139 2.69 4.92 -23.88
N LEU A 140 1.55 4.64 -24.52
CA LEU A 140 1.07 3.29 -24.73
C LEU A 140 2.14 2.44 -25.44
N GLY A 141 2.35 1.19 -24.99
CA GLY A 141 3.34 0.29 -25.58
C GLY A 141 4.79 0.49 -25.13
N VAL A 142 5.08 1.45 -24.26
CA VAL A 142 6.43 1.59 -23.65
C VAL A 142 6.68 0.42 -22.70
N SER A 143 7.89 -0.16 -22.74
CA SER A 143 8.28 -1.23 -21.81
C SER A 143 8.18 -0.81 -20.34
N VAL A 144 7.61 -1.67 -19.52
CA VAL A 144 7.48 -1.43 -18.09
C VAL A 144 8.81 -1.69 -17.38
N THR A 145 9.12 -0.83 -16.41
CA THR A 145 10.20 -1.04 -15.44
C THR A 145 9.65 -0.86 -14.03
N GLY A 146 10.41 -1.28 -13.01
CA GLY A 146 10.01 -1.14 -11.61
C GLY A 146 9.75 0.32 -11.21
N SER A 147 10.49 1.27 -11.80
CA SER A 147 10.51 2.68 -11.40
C SER A 147 9.74 3.63 -12.33
N ASN A 148 9.48 3.24 -13.58
CA ASN A 148 8.86 4.15 -14.56
C ASN A 148 7.35 4.33 -14.32
N HIS A 149 6.65 5.12 -15.15
CA HIS A 149 5.21 5.35 -15.02
C HIS A 149 4.38 4.55 -16.03
N ALA A 150 4.88 3.38 -16.45
CA ALA A 150 4.16 2.43 -17.29
C ALA A 150 3.60 1.27 -16.45
N TRP A 151 2.48 0.69 -16.90
CA TRP A 151 1.79 -0.40 -16.22
C TRP A 151 1.30 -1.43 -17.24
N ASP A 152 1.75 -2.67 -17.08
CA ASP A 152 1.29 -3.83 -17.86
C ASP A 152 0.15 -4.49 -17.07
N LEU A 153 -1.05 -3.92 -17.17
CA LEU A 153 -2.20 -4.33 -16.36
C LEU A 153 -2.78 -5.68 -16.81
N LYS A 154 -2.52 -6.08 -18.06
CA LYS A 154 -2.90 -7.41 -18.58
C LYS A 154 -1.87 -8.48 -18.24
N GLY A 155 -0.63 -8.07 -17.96
CA GLY A 155 0.49 -8.94 -17.64
C GLY A 155 1.03 -9.74 -18.82
N ASP A 156 0.74 -9.34 -20.06
CA ASP A 156 0.95 -10.17 -21.24
C ASP A 156 2.29 -9.90 -21.93
N ASP A 157 2.58 -8.66 -22.28
CA ASP A 157 3.71 -8.30 -23.16
C ASP A 157 4.79 -7.42 -22.50
N GLY A 158 4.61 -7.08 -21.21
CA GLY A 158 5.55 -6.23 -20.47
C GLY A 158 5.52 -4.77 -20.92
N LYS A 159 4.45 -4.30 -21.57
CA LYS A 159 4.31 -2.93 -22.05
C LYS A 159 3.16 -2.20 -21.38
N ASN A 160 3.22 -0.87 -21.47
CA ASN A 160 2.22 0.00 -20.90
C ASN A 160 0.86 -0.20 -21.59
N ASP A 161 -0.15 -0.56 -20.81
CA ASP A 161 -1.55 -0.67 -21.21
C ASP A 161 -2.35 0.63 -21.03
N ILE A 162 -1.82 1.56 -20.23
CA ILE A 162 -2.53 2.78 -19.91
C ILE A 162 -2.41 3.76 -21.09
N PRO A 163 -3.52 4.43 -21.51
CA PRO A 163 -3.47 5.43 -22.56
C PRO A 163 -2.39 6.50 -22.33
N THR A 164 -1.75 6.91 -23.42
CA THR A 164 -0.71 7.95 -23.39
C THR A 164 -1.22 9.21 -22.70
N ASN A 165 -0.46 9.72 -21.74
CA ASN A 165 -0.77 10.92 -20.94
C ASN A 165 -2.00 10.81 -20.02
N ALA A 166 -2.61 9.63 -19.84
CA ALA A 166 -3.63 9.44 -18.81
C ALA A 166 -3.09 9.84 -17.44
N THR A 167 -3.96 10.38 -16.59
CA THR A 167 -3.61 10.63 -15.20
C THR A 167 -3.76 9.32 -14.42
N VAL A 168 -2.71 8.91 -13.72
CA VAL A 168 -2.72 7.71 -12.88
C VAL A 168 -2.59 8.12 -11.43
N VAL A 169 -3.41 7.49 -10.58
CA VAL A 169 -3.23 7.49 -9.13
C VAL A 169 -2.64 6.15 -8.73
N MET A 170 -1.55 6.19 -7.96
CA MET A 170 -0.93 5.00 -7.39
C MET A 170 -0.70 5.17 -5.90
N LEU A 171 -0.62 4.07 -5.17
CA LEU A 171 -0.04 4.01 -3.84
C LEU A 171 1.44 3.64 -3.99
N ARG A 172 2.32 4.45 -3.43
CA ARG A 172 3.76 4.19 -3.38
C ARG A 172 4.17 3.90 -1.96
N VAL A 173 4.63 2.69 -1.66
CA VAL A 173 5.07 2.28 -0.32
C VAL A 173 6.57 2.00 -0.37
N VAL A 174 7.34 2.70 0.46
CA VAL A 174 8.80 2.64 0.50
C VAL A 174 9.24 1.77 1.67
N GLY A 175 10.37 1.07 1.52
CA GLY A 175 10.97 0.25 2.58
C GLY A 175 10.39 -1.16 2.65
N LEU A 176 9.97 -1.73 1.52
CA LEU A 176 9.54 -3.12 1.43
C LEU A 176 10.69 -4.00 0.95
N THR A 177 10.84 -5.18 1.53
CA THR A 177 11.73 -6.20 0.95
C THR A 177 11.08 -6.87 -0.27
N PRO A 178 11.86 -7.50 -1.16
CA PRO A 178 11.30 -8.22 -2.29
C PRO A 178 10.37 -9.37 -1.88
N GLU A 179 10.61 -10.02 -0.74
CA GLU A 179 9.77 -11.08 -0.20
C GLU A 179 8.43 -10.54 0.30
N GLN A 180 8.44 -9.39 0.99
CA GLN A 180 7.23 -8.70 1.42
C GLN A 180 6.39 -8.26 0.21
N PHE A 181 7.04 -7.72 -0.83
CA PHE A 181 6.38 -7.41 -2.09
C PHE A 181 5.68 -8.63 -2.70
N LEU A 182 6.39 -9.77 -2.83
CA LEU A 182 5.83 -10.97 -3.44
C LEU A 182 4.63 -11.53 -2.66
N ARG A 183 4.60 -11.36 -1.33
CA ARG A 183 3.43 -11.71 -0.51
C ARG A 183 2.23 -10.82 -0.82
N VAL A 184 2.44 -9.50 -0.90
CA VAL A 184 1.41 -8.53 -1.27
C VAL A 184 0.87 -8.79 -2.69
N ASP A 185 1.77 -8.97 -3.65
CA ASP A 185 1.45 -9.24 -5.05
C ASP A 185 0.62 -10.53 -5.22
N LYS A 186 0.94 -11.58 -4.47
CA LYS A 186 0.17 -12.84 -4.47
C LYS A 186 -1.29 -12.68 -4.04
N ILE A 187 -1.60 -11.69 -3.21
CA ILE A 187 -2.96 -11.41 -2.79
C ILE A 187 -3.69 -10.54 -3.83
N ILE A 188 -2.97 -9.62 -4.50
CA ILE A 188 -3.55 -8.67 -5.45
C ILE A 188 -3.86 -9.36 -6.78
N GLU A 189 -2.86 -9.97 -7.40
CA GLU A 189 -2.95 -10.56 -8.75
C GLU A 189 -2.10 -11.85 -8.80
N PRO A 190 -2.62 -12.98 -8.25
CA PRO A 190 -1.87 -14.23 -8.18
C PRO A 190 -1.48 -14.82 -9.54
N ASP A 191 -2.21 -14.47 -10.59
CA ASP A 191 -2.13 -15.07 -11.93
C ASP A 191 -1.27 -14.26 -12.93
N ILE A 192 -0.69 -13.12 -12.50
CA ILE A 192 0.12 -12.26 -13.36
C ILE A 192 1.62 -12.53 -13.14
N GLY A 193 2.34 -12.82 -14.22
CA GLY A 193 3.78 -13.12 -14.21
C GLY A 193 4.12 -14.54 -13.75
N ALA A 194 4.92 -15.27 -14.55
CA ALA A 194 5.27 -16.67 -14.26
C ALA A 194 6.48 -16.78 -13.31
N THR A 195 7.34 -15.76 -13.30
CA THR A 195 8.56 -15.71 -12.49
C THR A 195 8.54 -14.56 -11.50
N ALA A 196 9.32 -14.65 -10.42
CA ALA A 196 9.46 -13.56 -9.45
C ALA A 196 9.93 -12.24 -10.10
N THR A 197 10.72 -12.31 -11.18
CA THR A 197 11.15 -11.12 -11.93
C THR A 197 10.00 -10.49 -12.71
N GLU A 198 9.17 -11.29 -13.36
CA GLU A 198 8.00 -10.78 -14.10
C GLU A 198 6.96 -10.20 -13.16
N ARG A 199 6.68 -10.88 -12.04
CA ARG A 199 5.76 -10.41 -10.99
C ARG A 199 6.15 -9.06 -10.42
N ARG A 200 7.45 -8.72 -10.39
CA ARG A 200 7.91 -7.40 -9.94
C ARG A 200 7.62 -6.28 -10.93
N LEU A 201 7.30 -6.59 -12.19
CA LEU A 201 7.16 -5.59 -13.25
C LEU A 201 5.75 -5.52 -13.82
N ARG A 202 4.98 -6.61 -13.73
CA ARG A 202 3.69 -6.77 -14.39
C ARG A 202 2.53 -6.68 -13.40
N GLY A 203 1.37 -6.30 -13.91
CA GLY A 203 0.13 -6.17 -13.15
C GLY A 203 -0.03 -4.81 -12.50
N ARG A 204 -0.89 -4.77 -11.49
CA ARG A 204 -1.20 -3.60 -10.67
C ARG A 204 -0.15 -3.30 -9.64
N ALA A 205 0.63 -4.28 -9.22
CA ALA A 205 1.70 -4.10 -8.26
C ALA A 205 3.03 -4.24 -8.99
N LYS A 206 3.94 -3.29 -8.80
CA LYS A 206 5.31 -3.41 -9.29
C LYS A 206 6.30 -2.94 -8.25
N TYR A 207 7.50 -3.47 -8.34
CA TYR A 207 8.55 -3.30 -7.35
C TYR A 207 9.78 -2.66 -7.98
N ASP A 208 10.20 -1.54 -7.41
CA ASP A 208 11.51 -0.97 -7.67
C ASP A 208 12.51 -1.49 -6.64
N SER A 209 13.45 -2.32 -7.09
CA SER A 209 14.50 -2.87 -6.23
C SER A 209 15.55 -1.85 -5.82
N THR A 210 15.68 -0.73 -6.52
CA THR A 210 16.65 0.32 -6.23
C THR A 210 16.24 1.07 -4.97
N ASP A 211 14.96 1.46 -4.93
CA ASP A 211 14.39 2.28 -3.86
C ASP A 211 13.56 1.45 -2.87
N MET A 212 13.59 0.12 -2.97
CA MET A 212 12.80 -0.81 -2.14
C MET A 212 11.32 -0.42 -2.07
N THR A 213 10.75 -0.10 -3.23
CA THR A 213 9.46 0.58 -3.33
C THR A 213 8.44 -0.27 -4.06
N LEU A 214 7.29 -0.49 -3.43
CA LEU A 214 6.07 -0.97 -4.08
C LEU A 214 5.34 0.23 -4.70
N ASN A 215 5.10 0.17 -6.00
CA ASN A 215 4.13 1.01 -6.67
C ASN A 215 2.89 0.15 -6.95
N LEU A 216 1.73 0.62 -6.50
CA LEU A 216 0.45 -0.07 -6.63
C LEU A 216 -0.56 0.83 -7.35
N TYR A 217 -0.97 0.41 -8.54
CA TYR A 217 -1.97 1.09 -9.34
C TYR A 217 -3.34 1.13 -8.62
N LEU A 218 -3.94 2.32 -8.52
CA LEU A 218 -5.26 2.51 -7.91
C LEU A 218 -6.33 2.83 -8.96
N ALA A 219 -6.10 3.85 -9.79
CA ALA A 219 -7.04 4.32 -10.80
C ALA A 219 -6.35 5.13 -11.91
N HIS A 220 -7.01 5.31 -13.05
CA HIS A 220 -6.63 6.30 -14.06
C HIS A 220 -7.84 7.03 -14.63
N GLN A 221 -7.58 8.17 -15.28
CA GLN A 221 -8.51 8.97 -16.06
C GLN A 221 -7.84 9.43 -17.36
#